data_AF-A0A5K1ACX2-F1
#
_entry.id   AF-A0A5K1ACX2-F1
#
_cell.length_a   1.000
_cell.length_b   1.000
_cell.length_c   1.000
_cell.angle_alpha   90.00
_cell.angle_beta   90.00
_cell.angle_gamma   90.00
#
_symmetry.space_group_name_H-M   'P 1'
#
loop_
_entity.id
_entity.type
_entity.pdbx_description
1 polymer ?
#
loop_
_entity_poly.entity_id
_entity_poly.type
_entity_poly.pdbx_seq_one_letter_code
_entity_poly.pdbx_strand_id
1 'polypeptide(L)' 'YGIEQEYNLLQKDVHWPLGWPVGGFPAPQ' A
#
# COMPACT_ATOMS: atom_id res chain seq x y z
N TYR A 1 -22.61 -14.33 -8.60
CA TYR A 1 -22.41 -13.13 -7.78
C TYR A 1 -20.96 -12.72 -7.92
N GLY A 2 -20.67 -11.47 -8.25
CA GLY A 2 -19.30 -10.94 -8.27
C GLY A 2 -18.99 -10.35 -6.90
N ILE A 3 -17.81 -10.68 -6.35
CA ILE A 3 -17.27 -10.05 -5.15
C ILE A 3 -15.98 -9.37 -5.58
N GLU A 4 -15.92 -8.07 -5.36
CA GLU A 4 -14.67 -7.31 -5.45
C GLU A 4 -14.12 -7.14 -4.04
N GLN A 5 -12.82 -7.37 -3.87
CA GLN A 5 -12.15 -7.26 -2.58
C GLN A 5 -10.89 -6.42 -2.74
N GLU A 6 -10.86 -5.31 -2.01
CA GLU A 6 -9.69 -4.45 -1.90
C GLU A 6 -8.82 -4.88 -0.71
N TYR A 7 -7.51 -4.92 -0.92
CA TYR A 7 -6.53 -5.14 0.14
C TYR A 7 -5.28 -4.29 -0.11
N ASN A 8 -4.67 -3.84 0.97
CA ASN A 8 -3.43 -3.06 0.94
C ASN A 8 -2.27 -3.91 1.48
N LEU A 9 -1.13 -3.88 0.81
CA LEU A 9 0.10 -4.54 1.26
C LEU A 9 0.97 -3.52 1.99
N LEU A 10 1.38 -3.87 3.21
CA LEU A 10 2.19 -3.00 4.07
C LEU A 10 3.57 -3.63 4.36
N GLN A 11 4.56 -2.77 4.54
CA GLN A 11 5.88 -3.10 5.07
C GLN A 11 5.72 -3.54 6.53
N LYS A 12 6.28 -4.70 6.89
CA LYS A 12 6.06 -5.37 8.18
C LYS A 12 6.34 -4.48 9.40
N ASP A 13 7.47 -3.78 9.40
CA ASP A 13 7.93 -3.08 10.60
C ASP A 13 7.40 -1.65 10.69
N VAL A 14 7.13 -1.02 9.54
CA VAL A 14 6.78 0.41 9.44
C VAL A 14 5.30 0.63 9.12
N HIS A 15 4.55 -0.44 8.80
CA HIS A 15 3.13 -0.43 8.44
C HIS A 15 2.81 0.60 7.32
N TRP A 16 3.74 0.80 6.40
CA TRP A 16 3.61 1.69 5.25
C TRP A 16 3.35 0.88 3.97
N PRO A 17 2.58 1.38 2.99
CA PRO A 17 2.45 0.77 1.67
C PRO A 17 3.76 0.21 1.11
N LEU A 18 3.70 -1.04 0.67
CA LEU A 18 4.83 -1.73 0.08
C LEU A 18 5.30 -0.97 -1.18
N GLY A 19 6.58 -0.60 -1.23
CA GLY A 19 7.17 0.16 -2.33
C GLY A 19 7.17 1.68 -2.17
N TRP A 20 6.56 2.22 -1.11
CA TRP A 20 6.62 3.66 -0.83
C TRP A 20 7.85 4.02 0.01
N PRO A 21 8.45 5.20 -0.21
CA PRO A 21 9.48 5.72 0.71
C PRO A 21 8.87 5.98 2.09
N VAL A 22 9.53 5.53 3.16
CA VAL A 22 9.07 5.77 4.53
C VAL A 22 9.00 7.28 4.80
N GLY A 23 7.79 7.79 5.04
CA GLY A 23 7.54 9.21 5.28
C GLY A 23 7.33 10.07 4.01
N GLY A 24 7.21 9.46 2.83
CA GLY A 24 6.89 10.16 1.58
C GLY A 24 5.77 9.46 0.80
N PHE A 25 5.05 10.23 -0.02
CA PHE A 25 4.10 9.69 -0.98
C PHE A 25 4.83 9.33 -2.30
N PRO A 26 4.43 8.27 -3.02
CA PRO A 26 4.93 7.98 -4.34
C PRO A 26 4.48 9.11 -5.26
N ALA A 27 5.21 9.30 -6.35
CA ALA A 27 4.73 10.13 -7.43
C ALA A 27 3.35 9.63 -7.89
N PRO A 28 2.44 10.53 -8.30
CA PRO A 28 1.19 10.13 -8.92
C PRO A 28 1.49 9.20 -10.11
N GLN A 29 0.71 8.14 -10.22
CA GLN A 29 0.78 7.13 -11.27
C GLN A 29 0.42 7.70 -12.63
#